data_AF-A0A0R3TN66-F1
#
_entry.id   AF-A0A0R3TN66-F1
#
_cell.length_a   1.000
_cell.length_b   1.000
_cell.length_c   1.000
_cell.angle_alpha   90.00
_cell.angle_beta   90.00
_cell.angle_gamma   90.00
#
_symmetry.space_group_name_H-M   'P 1'
#
loop_
_entity.id
_entity.type
_entity.pdbx_description
1 polymer ?
#
loop_
_entity_poly.entity_id
_entity_poly.type
_entity_poly.pdbx_seq_one_letter_code
_entity_poly.pdbx_strand_id
1 'polypeptide(L)'
;MRKDKKKEDELKKQEEEKRINDEREAAKLAAERLVELKRQRDKYNNELLFRSSELAETRELLTIFRDALEKIRRERVDQYTWYRYLICDGLPNPIIEKEINTYISLWRMDHSRMSMEDVMIDSVNSLKLIDELRSLIADLNEDHSELERYHGVMQELRELVQEKVNGACVETLTKASHFADPVTGNLQKYWHNDWLSLCIWANLSKNPRIKEYTFENVGITFSISQSLTHTDCAFRILFMKFDTYSVLSPSFKPQQIENYDLGRISSSPVDNQPTFKLSKNYKQNGDANENIDVFDRENMDKNDPIQHEMRTTLNLFSAYSDDQQDKEEVEVIIEEPEEDRATTPRKFIYLFI
;
A
#
# COMPACT_ATOMS: atom_id res chain seq x y z
N MET A 1 -55.81 41.85 -76.38
CA MET A 1 -55.92 42.62 -75.13
C MET A 1 -56.92 42.09 -74.08
N ARG A 2 -57.81 41.11 -74.35
CA ARG A 2 -58.65 40.48 -73.29
C ARG A 2 -58.27 39.04 -72.91
N LYS A 3 -57.46 38.35 -73.71
CA LYS A 3 -56.93 37.01 -73.38
C LYS A 3 -55.65 37.06 -72.53
N ASP A 4 -54.89 38.15 -72.62
CA ASP A 4 -53.61 38.32 -71.91
C ASP A 4 -53.81 38.61 -70.41
N LYS A 5 -54.82 39.44 -70.08
CA LYS A 5 -55.17 39.79 -68.70
C LYS A 5 -55.69 38.61 -67.87
N LYS A 6 -56.39 37.67 -68.51
CA LYS A 6 -56.92 36.46 -67.86
C LYS A 6 -55.82 35.45 -67.53
N LYS A 7 -54.82 35.30 -68.42
CA LYS A 7 -53.62 34.48 -68.18
C LYS A 7 -52.72 35.09 -67.11
N GLU A 8 -52.61 36.42 -67.06
CA GLU A 8 -51.82 37.13 -66.04
C GLU A 8 -52.44 37.01 -64.63
N ASP A 9 -53.78 37.09 -64.53
CA ASP A 9 -54.49 36.87 -63.26
C ASP A 9 -54.47 35.40 -62.80
N GLU A 10 -54.48 34.44 -63.73
CA GLU A 10 -54.25 33.01 -63.42
C GLU A 10 -52.81 32.75 -62.99
N LEU A 11 -51.82 33.39 -63.61
CA LEU A 11 -50.41 33.28 -63.20
C LEU A 11 -50.18 33.85 -61.80
N LYS A 12 -50.76 35.02 -61.50
CA LYS A 12 -50.69 35.64 -60.16
C LYS A 12 -51.38 34.82 -59.09
N LYS A 13 -52.50 34.17 -59.40
CA LYS A 13 -53.15 33.23 -58.49
C LYS A 13 -52.30 31.98 -58.25
N GLN A 14 -51.66 31.43 -59.29
CA GLN A 14 -50.77 30.27 -59.15
C GLN A 14 -49.48 30.62 -58.37
N GLU A 15 -48.96 31.84 -58.53
CA GLU A 15 -47.79 32.33 -57.80
C GLU A 15 -48.10 32.61 -56.33
N GLU A 16 -49.28 33.18 -56.04
CA GLU A 16 -49.78 33.37 -54.67
C GLU A 16 -50.10 32.02 -53.99
N GLU A 17 -50.71 31.07 -54.72
CA GLU A 17 -50.94 29.70 -54.23
C GLU A 17 -49.64 28.94 -53.98
N LYS A 18 -48.62 29.12 -54.83
CA LYS A 18 -47.27 28.60 -54.58
C LYS A 18 -46.65 29.21 -53.32
N ARG A 19 -46.72 30.53 -53.15
CA ARG A 19 -46.19 31.21 -51.96
C ARG A 19 -46.87 30.73 -50.68
N ILE A 20 -48.19 30.55 -50.71
CA ILE A 20 -48.97 30.02 -49.57
C ILE A 20 -48.62 28.55 -49.30
N ASN A 21 -48.37 27.75 -50.34
CA ASN A 21 -47.95 26.36 -50.17
C ASN A 21 -46.52 26.26 -49.62
N ASP A 22 -45.60 27.07 -50.12
CA ASP A 22 -44.20 27.14 -49.67
C ASP A 22 -44.13 27.61 -48.19
N GLU A 23 -44.97 28.57 -47.81
CA GLU A 23 -45.08 29.04 -46.42
C GLU A 23 -45.66 27.97 -45.49
N ARG A 24 -46.66 27.20 -45.96
CA ARG A 24 -47.21 26.05 -45.23
C ARG A 24 -46.21 24.90 -45.10
N GLU A 25 -45.42 24.63 -46.13
CA GLU A 25 -44.36 23.62 -46.09
C GLU A 25 -43.21 24.05 -45.18
N ALA A 26 -42.79 25.32 -45.24
CA ALA A 26 -41.80 25.88 -44.33
C ALA A 26 -42.28 25.86 -42.86
N ALA A 27 -43.56 26.17 -42.61
CA ALA A 27 -44.15 26.08 -41.28
C ALA A 27 -44.20 24.63 -40.75
N LYS A 28 -44.53 23.65 -41.61
CA LYS A 28 -44.46 22.22 -41.24
C LYS A 28 -43.04 21.77 -40.91
N LEU A 29 -42.06 22.14 -41.75
CA LEU A 29 -40.66 21.80 -41.53
C LEU A 29 -40.10 22.45 -40.25
N ALA A 30 -40.48 23.69 -39.95
CA ALA A 30 -40.12 24.37 -38.71
C ALA A 30 -40.75 23.70 -37.47
N ALA A 31 -42.02 23.29 -37.57
CA ALA A 31 -42.68 22.55 -36.50
C ALA A 31 -42.03 21.17 -36.27
N GLU A 32 -41.66 20.46 -37.33
CA GLU A 32 -40.96 19.17 -37.25
C GLU A 32 -39.57 19.32 -36.61
N ARG A 33 -38.78 20.33 -37.00
CA ARG A 33 -37.49 20.64 -36.36
C ARG A 33 -37.63 20.96 -34.88
N LEU A 34 -38.68 21.69 -34.48
CA LEU A 34 -38.95 21.98 -33.07
C LEU A 34 -39.30 20.72 -32.27
N VAL A 35 -40.06 19.79 -32.86
CA VAL A 35 -40.37 18.50 -32.23
C VAL A 35 -39.11 17.66 -32.05
N GLU A 36 -38.24 17.61 -33.06
CA GLU A 36 -36.99 16.84 -32.98
C GLU A 36 -36.01 17.43 -31.95
N LEU A 37 -35.88 18.76 -31.91
CA LEU A 37 -35.08 19.43 -30.87
C LEU A 37 -35.60 19.15 -29.46
N LYS A 38 -36.94 19.13 -29.26
CA LYS A 38 -37.54 18.73 -27.99
C LYS A 38 -37.20 17.28 -27.65
N ARG A 39 -37.33 16.36 -28.60
CA ARG A 39 -36.96 14.95 -28.39
C ARG A 39 -35.50 14.76 -28.01
N GLN A 40 -34.58 15.50 -28.64
CA GLN A 40 -33.16 15.46 -28.27
C GLN A 40 -32.91 16.03 -26.88
N ARG A 41 -33.57 17.14 -26.54
CA ARG A 41 -33.52 17.74 -25.20
C ARG A 41 -34.02 16.76 -24.14
N ASP A 42 -35.13 16.09 -24.39
CA ASP A 42 -35.73 15.14 -23.47
C ASP A 42 -34.85 13.90 -23.29
N LYS A 43 -34.26 13.37 -24.38
CA LYS A 43 -33.27 12.28 -24.30
C LYS A 43 -32.07 12.67 -23.44
N TYR A 44 -31.50 13.85 -23.67
CA TYR A 44 -30.35 14.36 -22.92
C TYR A 44 -30.69 14.56 -21.44
N ASN A 45 -31.85 15.14 -21.13
CA ASN A 45 -32.31 15.31 -19.75
C ASN A 45 -32.52 13.95 -19.05
N ASN A 46 -33.10 12.97 -19.74
CA ASN A 46 -33.30 11.63 -19.18
C ASN A 46 -31.97 10.92 -18.90
N GLU A 47 -30.98 11.06 -19.78
CA GLU A 47 -29.63 10.52 -19.57
C GLU A 47 -28.93 11.18 -18.37
N LEU A 48 -29.06 12.51 -18.23
CA LEU A 48 -28.53 13.22 -17.07
C LEU A 48 -29.20 12.78 -15.76
N LEU A 49 -30.52 12.55 -15.77
CA LEU A 49 -31.25 12.06 -14.60
C LEU A 49 -30.79 10.65 -14.21
N PHE A 50 -30.62 9.76 -15.20
CA PHE A 50 -30.13 8.41 -14.96
C PHE A 50 -28.71 8.42 -14.37
N ARG A 51 -27.78 9.16 -15.00
CA ARG A 51 -26.42 9.34 -14.46
C ARG A 51 -26.41 9.97 -13.08
N SER A 52 -27.31 10.92 -12.81
CA SER A 52 -27.44 11.53 -11.48
C SER A 52 -27.93 10.52 -10.44
N SER A 53 -28.81 9.58 -10.81
CA SER A 53 -29.24 8.49 -9.94
C SER A 53 -28.09 7.53 -9.64
N GLU A 54 -27.38 7.07 -10.67
CA GLU A 54 -26.20 6.19 -10.52
C GLU A 54 -25.11 6.83 -9.64
N LEU A 55 -24.86 8.14 -9.83
CA LEU A 55 -23.92 8.89 -8.99
C LEU A 55 -24.41 9.05 -7.55
N ALA A 56 -25.71 9.14 -7.31
CA ALA A 56 -26.26 9.20 -5.96
C ALA A 56 -26.09 7.84 -5.26
N GLU A 57 -26.44 6.74 -5.92
CA GLU A 57 -26.30 5.37 -5.40
C GLU A 57 -24.84 5.03 -5.09
N THR A 58 -23.91 5.34 -6.00
CA THR A 58 -22.49 5.10 -5.78
C THR A 58 -21.92 5.95 -4.63
N ARG A 59 -22.36 7.20 -4.48
CA ARG A 59 -21.97 8.05 -3.33
C ARG A 59 -22.52 7.53 -2.01
N GLU A 60 -23.74 7.03 -2.00
CA GLU A 60 -24.34 6.40 -0.81
C GLU A 60 -23.54 5.16 -0.41
N LEU A 61 -23.21 4.30 -1.37
CA LEU A 61 -22.39 3.11 -1.12
C LEU A 61 -20.99 3.47 -0.59
N LEU A 62 -20.33 4.46 -1.19
CA LEU A 62 -19.03 4.95 -0.70
C LEU A 62 -19.12 5.53 0.72
N THR A 63 -20.23 6.20 1.04
CA THR A 63 -20.49 6.73 2.38
C THR A 63 -20.62 5.60 3.40
N ILE A 64 -21.40 4.56 3.07
CA ILE A 64 -21.55 3.38 3.92
C ILE A 64 -20.19 2.70 4.16
N PHE A 65 -19.39 2.51 3.11
CA PHE A 65 -18.06 1.92 3.26
C PHE A 65 -17.11 2.77 4.08
N ARG A 66 -17.12 4.10 3.89
CA ARG A 66 -16.31 5.01 4.71
C ARG A 66 -16.69 4.91 6.18
N ASP A 67 -17.98 4.95 6.49
CA ASP A 67 -18.48 4.94 7.86
C ASP A 67 -18.18 3.57 8.54
N ALA A 68 -18.26 2.47 7.78
CA ALA A 68 -17.83 1.15 8.24
C ALA A 68 -16.32 1.07 8.52
N LEU A 69 -15.49 1.63 7.64
CA LEU A 69 -14.04 1.71 7.85
C LEU A 69 -13.69 2.57 9.07
N GLU A 70 -14.39 3.69 9.28
CA GLU A 70 -14.22 4.53 10.47
C GLU A 70 -14.62 3.80 11.76
N LYS A 71 -15.66 2.98 11.73
CA LYS A 71 -16.04 2.12 12.87
C LYS A 71 -14.93 1.11 13.19
N ILE A 72 -14.43 0.37 12.20
CA ILE A 72 -13.34 -0.60 12.38
C ILE A 72 -12.06 0.08 12.91
N ARG A 73 -11.75 1.29 12.41
CA ARG A 73 -10.61 2.07 12.91
C ARG A 73 -10.77 2.45 14.38
N ARG A 74 -11.93 2.94 14.79
CA ARG A 74 -12.22 3.26 16.19
C ARG A 74 -12.09 2.04 17.09
N GLU A 75 -12.67 0.93 16.69
CA GLU A 75 -12.58 -0.34 17.43
C GLU A 75 -11.13 -0.79 17.60
N ARG A 76 -10.29 -0.69 16.56
CA ARG A 76 -8.86 -1.03 16.66
C ARG A 76 -8.09 -0.10 17.60
N VAL A 77 -8.34 1.21 17.54
CA VAL A 77 -7.70 2.18 18.45
C VAL A 77 -8.11 1.93 19.90
N ASP A 78 -9.39 1.65 20.14
CA ASP A 78 -9.91 1.35 21.48
C ASP A 78 -9.33 0.03 22.01
N GLN A 79 -9.27 -1.01 21.17
CA GLN A 79 -8.64 -2.29 21.49
C GLN A 79 -7.15 -2.11 21.80
N TYR A 80 -6.41 -1.35 20.99
CA TYR A 80 -5.00 -1.06 21.24
C TYR A 80 -4.80 -0.31 22.57
N THR A 81 -5.60 0.73 22.81
CA THR A 81 -5.52 1.54 24.04
C THR A 81 -5.82 0.69 25.27
N TRP A 82 -6.83 -0.17 25.18
CA TRP A 82 -7.18 -1.12 26.24
C TRP A 82 -6.08 -2.16 26.47
N TYR A 83 -5.55 -2.74 25.40
CA TYR A 83 -4.45 -3.70 25.47
C TYR A 83 -3.22 -3.08 26.14
N ARG A 84 -2.84 -1.87 25.74
CA ARG A 84 -1.68 -1.17 26.33
C ARG A 84 -1.89 -0.84 27.81
N TYR A 85 -3.12 -0.54 28.23
CA TYR A 85 -3.46 -0.34 29.64
C TYR A 85 -3.26 -1.63 30.46
N LEU A 86 -3.46 -2.81 29.88
CA LEU A 86 -3.39 -4.09 30.58
C LEU A 86 -1.98 -4.69 30.70
N ILE A 87 -1.11 -4.51 29.69
CA ILE A 87 0.18 -5.22 29.60
C ILE A 87 1.12 -4.94 30.77
N CYS A 88 1.13 -3.71 31.32
CA CYS A 88 2.00 -3.29 32.42
C CYS A 88 3.49 -3.71 32.26
N ASP A 89 4.05 -3.61 31.05
CA ASP A 89 5.44 -3.99 30.74
C ASP A 89 6.50 -2.95 31.16
N GLY A 90 6.05 -1.76 31.59
CA GLY A 90 6.92 -0.64 31.93
C GLY A 90 7.50 0.09 30.70
N LEU A 91 7.02 -0.23 29.49
CA LEU A 91 7.40 0.48 28.27
C LEU A 91 6.48 1.71 28.05
N PRO A 92 7.02 2.82 27.49
CA PRO A 92 6.23 4.01 27.21
C PRO A 92 5.15 3.73 26.16
N ASN A 93 3.99 4.37 26.25
CA ASN A 93 2.99 4.26 25.18
C ASN A 93 3.43 5.10 23.97
N PRO A 94 3.61 4.51 22.78
CA PRO A 94 4.08 5.24 21.61
C PRO A 94 3.10 6.31 21.08
N ILE A 95 1.82 6.24 21.46
CA ILE A 95 0.85 7.31 21.16
C ILE A 95 1.18 8.58 21.97
N ILE A 96 1.72 8.43 23.17
CA ILE A 96 1.97 9.53 24.10
C ILE A 96 3.41 10.04 23.90
N GLU A 97 3.54 11.12 23.14
CA GLU A 97 4.83 11.72 22.78
C GLU A 97 5.75 11.99 23.98
N LYS A 98 5.18 12.53 25.08
CA LYS A 98 5.95 12.85 26.29
C LYS A 98 6.61 11.62 26.90
N GLU A 99 5.93 10.48 26.88
CA GLU A 99 6.44 9.22 27.46
C GLU A 99 7.61 8.69 26.64
N ILE A 100 7.47 8.67 25.31
CA ILE A 100 8.57 8.25 24.43
C ILE A 100 9.77 9.18 24.56
N ASN A 101 9.56 10.50 24.48
CA ASN A 101 10.67 11.46 24.54
C ASN A 101 11.41 11.37 25.88
N THR A 102 10.69 11.14 26.97
CA THR A 102 11.26 10.88 28.29
C THR A 102 12.06 9.58 28.29
N TYR A 103 11.52 8.49 27.74
CA TYR A 103 12.21 7.21 27.60
C TYR A 103 13.52 7.34 26.80
N ILE A 104 13.47 7.95 25.61
CA ILE A 104 14.64 8.19 24.75
C ILE A 104 15.69 9.00 25.50
N SER A 105 15.28 10.07 26.17
CA SER A 105 16.21 10.95 26.91
C SER A 105 16.85 10.23 28.10
N LEU A 106 16.07 9.52 28.90
CA LEU A 106 16.57 8.75 30.04
C LEU A 106 17.56 7.67 29.59
N TRP A 107 17.22 6.91 28.54
CA TRP A 107 18.11 5.88 28.05
C TRP A 107 19.38 6.46 27.44
N ARG A 108 19.30 7.57 26.69
CA ARG A 108 20.47 8.27 26.15
C ARG A 108 21.41 8.73 27.28
N MET A 109 20.87 9.30 28.35
CA MET A 109 21.62 9.80 29.52
C MET A 109 22.17 8.69 30.42
N ASP A 110 21.63 7.48 30.37
CA ASP A 110 22.13 6.38 31.18
C ASP A 110 23.45 5.83 30.62
N HIS A 111 24.54 6.11 31.33
CA HIS A 111 25.89 5.60 31.06
C HIS A 111 26.32 4.51 32.05
N SER A 112 25.45 4.11 32.99
CA SER A 112 25.79 3.10 34.00
C SER A 112 25.75 1.68 33.42
N ARG A 113 24.89 1.44 32.42
CA ARG A 113 24.65 0.15 31.77
C ARG A 113 25.18 0.12 30.34
N MET A 114 26.51 0.12 30.20
CA MET A 114 27.17 0.08 28.88
C MET A 114 27.73 -1.29 28.50
N SER A 115 27.63 -2.30 29.37
CA SER A 115 28.06 -3.65 29.01
C SER A 115 27.28 -4.16 27.81
N MET A 116 27.90 -5.03 27.00
CA MET A 116 27.22 -5.58 25.83
C MET A 116 25.99 -6.37 26.26
N GLU A 117 26.08 -7.15 27.33
CA GLU A 117 24.96 -7.90 27.90
C GLU A 117 23.77 -7.00 28.27
N ASP A 118 24.03 -5.86 28.92
CA ASP A 118 22.99 -4.89 29.27
C ASP A 118 22.34 -4.28 28.02
N VAL A 119 23.16 -3.83 27.06
CA VAL A 119 22.66 -3.22 25.83
C VAL A 119 21.86 -4.21 24.99
N MET A 120 22.24 -5.49 24.98
CA MET A 120 21.47 -6.55 24.32
C MET A 120 20.09 -6.72 24.97
N ILE A 121 19.94 -6.54 26.28
CA ILE A 121 18.65 -6.60 26.97
C ILE A 121 17.85 -5.32 26.71
N ASP A 122 18.47 -4.14 26.86
CA ASP A 122 17.76 -2.87 26.74
C ASP A 122 17.30 -2.57 25.32
N SER A 123 18.09 -3.00 24.33
CA SER A 123 17.71 -2.90 22.92
C SER A 123 16.43 -3.65 22.58
N VAL A 124 16.13 -4.78 23.25
CA VAL A 124 14.86 -5.51 23.07
C VAL A 124 13.66 -4.58 23.27
N ASN A 125 13.70 -3.78 24.34
CA ASN A 125 12.60 -2.88 24.68
C ASN A 125 12.39 -1.80 23.63
N SER A 126 13.46 -1.17 23.17
CA SER A 126 13.38 -0.18 22.07
C SER A 126 12.92 -0.80 20.75
N LEU A 127 13.26 -2.06 20.50
CA LEU A 127 12.91 -2.75 19.26
C LEU A 127 11.46 -3.22 19.26
N LYS A 128 10.91 -3.59 20.42
CA LYS A 128 9.47 -3.78 20.62
C LYS A 128 8.69 -2.50 20.34
N LEU A 129 9.15 -1.35 20.88
CA LEU A 129 8.52 -0.05 20.60
C LEU A 129 8.52 0.30 19.11
N ILE A 130 9.61 0.00 18.39
CA ILE A 130 9.68 0.19 16.94
C ILE A 130 8.65 -0.68 16.21
N ASP A 131 8.39 -1.90 16.69
CA ASP A 131 7.40 -2.80 16.10
C ASP A 131 5.96 -2.36 16.38
N GLU A 132 5.69 -1.89 17.59
CA GLU A 132 4.42 -1.24 17.94
C GLU A 132 4.17 -0.01 17.05
N LEU A 133 5.17 0.85 16.88
CA LEU A 133 5.09 2.03 16.01
C LEU A 133 4.81 1.65 14.54
N ARG A 134 5.40 0.56 14.03
CA ARG A 134 5.08 0.06 12.68
C ARG A 134 3.63 -0.37 12.55
N SER A 135 3.10 -1.05 13.56
CA SER A 135 1.71 -1.50 13.58
C SER A 135 0.76 -0.29 13.58
N LEU A 136 1.07 0.74 14.38
CA LEU A 136 0.30 1.99 14.40
C LEU A 136 0.36 2.76 13.07
N ILE A 137 1.53 2.80 12.42
CA ILE A 137 1.69 3.42 11.10
C ILE A 137 0.87 2.70 10.03
N ALA A 138 0.80 1.37 10.06
CA ALA A 138 0.00 0.61 9.11
C ALA A 138 -1.51 0.92 9.21
N ASP A 139 -1.97 1.34 10.39
CA ASP A 139 -3.37 1.67 10.64
C ASP A 139 -3.73 3.14 10.32
N LEU A 140 -2.73 4.03 10.32
CA LEU A 140 -2.87 5.42 9.91
C LEU A 140 -3.10 5.50 8.40
N ASN A 141 -4.15 6.22 8.01
CA ASN A 141 -4.47 6.34 6.60
C ASN A 141 -4.04 7.67 5.97
N GLU A 142 -4.06 8.82 6.66
CA GLU A 142 -3.82 10.11 5.96
C GLU A 142 -3.24 11.26 6.81
N ASP A 143 -3.09 11.12 8.13
CA ASP A 143 -2.51 12.20 8.95
C ASP A 143 -0.98 12.26 8.76
N HIS A 144 -0.56 13.02 7.75
CA HIS A 144 0.86 13.24 7.43
C HIS A 144 1.69 13.72 8.63
N SER A 145 1.09 14.49 9.55
CA SER A 145 1.77 14.98 10.75
C SER A 145 2.11 13.84 11.73
N GLU A 146 1.15 12.97 12.02
CA GLU A 146 1.35 11.83 12.94
C GLU A 146 2.25 10.76 12.32
N LEU A 147 2.12 10.56 11.01
CA LEU A 147 2.96 9.65 10.24
C LEU A 147 4.44 10.08 10.28
N GLU A 148 4.73 11.36 10.00
CA GLU A 148 6.09 11.89 10.05
C GLU A 148 6.65 11.83 11.48
N ARG A 149 5.81 12.12 12.49
CA ARG A 149 6.18 12.00 13.90
C ARG A 149 6.58 10.57 14.26
N TYR A 150 5.75 9.57 13.96
CA TYR A 150 6.07 8.17 14.27
C TYR A 150 7.31 7.68 13.52
N HIS A 151 7.48 8.06 12.25
CA HIS A 151 8.71 7.76 11.52
C HIS A 151 9.94 8.40 12.16
N GLY A 152 9.85 9.66 12.60
CA GLY A 152 10.91 10.35 13.32
C GLY A 152 11.29 9.62 14.62
N VAL A 153 10.30 9.29 15.45
CA VAL A 153 10.52 8.54 16.69
C VAL A 153 11.17 7.17 16.42
N MET A 154 10.68 6.44 15.42
CA MET A 154 11.27 5.15 15.03
C MET A 154 12.74 5.30 14.63
N GLN A 155 13.08 6.37 13.91
CA GLN A 155 14.45 6.64 13.50
C GLN A 155 15.33 6.99 14.70
N GLU A 156 14.85 7.83 15.63
CA GLU A 156 15.58 8.15 16.85
C GLU A 156 15.86 6.91 17.71
N LEU A 157 14.89 6.02 17.88
CA LEU A 157 15.08 4.76 18.61
C LEU A 157 16.12 3.86 17.94
N ARG A 158 16.10 3.78 16.60
CA ARG A 158 17.08 3.00 15.83
C ARG A 158 18.51 3.54 15.99
N GLU A 159 18.66 4.84 15.88
CA GLU A 159 19.94 5.53 16.07
C GLU A 159 20.45 5.35 17.49
N LEU A 160 19.57 5.44 18.49
CA LEU A 160 19.93 5.25 19.89
C LEU A 160 20.38 3.81 20.18
N VAL A 161 19.66 2.79 19.65
CA VAL A 161 20.11 1.39 19.73
C VAL A 161 21.52 1.25 19.14
N GLN A 162 21.74 1.84 17.97
CA GLN A 162 23.04 1.78 17.32
C GLN A 162 24.14 2.49 18.12
N GLU A 163 23.85 3.67 18.67
CA GLU A 163 24.76 4.42 19.53
C GLU A 163 25.16 3.60 20.76
N LYS A 164 24.19 2.97 21.42
CA LYS A 164 24.45 2.10 22.59
C LYS A 164 25.26 0.86 22.24
N VAL A 165 24.94 0.19 21.13
CA VAL A 165 25.72 -0.96 20.64
C VAL A 165 27.15 -0.55 20.29
N ASN A 166 27.34 0.62 19.67
CA ASN A 166 28.65 1.17 19.39
C ASN A 166 29.43 1.47 20.68
N GLY A 167 28.81 2.11 21.66
CA GLY A 167 29.41 2.39 22.96
C GLY A 167 29.85 1.12 23.69
N ALA A 168 28.97 0.12 23.75
CA ALA A 168 29.27 -1.19 24.35
C ALA A 168 30.40 -1.92 23.60
N CYS A 169 30.46 -1.79 22.27
CA CYS A 169 31.54 -2.34 21.47
C CYS A 169 32.89 -1.69 21.83
N VAL A 170 32.93 -0.37 22.01
CA VAL A 170 34.14 0.34 22.43
C VAL A 170 34.56 -0.08 23.84
N GLU A 171 33.62 -0.20 24.78
CA GLU A 171 33.91 -0.69 26.13
C GLU A 171 34.51 -2.10 26.10
N THR A 172 33.90 -2.99 25.31
CA THR A 172 34.36 -4.37 25.11
C THR A 172 35.78 -4.42 24.55
N LEU A 173 36.06 -3.63 23.51
CA LEU A 173 37.38 -3.57 22.89
C LEU A 173 38.44 -2.95 23.81
N THR A 174 38.06 -1.98 24.64
CA THR A 174 38.96 -1.39 25.65
C THR A 174 39.39 -2.44 26.69
N LYS A 175 38.49 -3.37 27.00
CA LYS A 175 38.73 -4.51 27.91
C LYS A 175 39.10 -5.80 27.17
N ALA A 176 39.50 -5.73 25.89
CA ALA A 176 39.69 -6.91 25.03
C ALA A 176 40.64 -7.96 25.62
N SER A 177 41.71 -7.53 26.29
CA SER A 177 42.67 -8.44 26.94
C SER A 177 42.04 -9.35 28.01
N HIS A 178 40.98 -8.89 28.69
CA HIS A 178 40.24 -9.70 29.67
C HIS A 178 39.38 -10.79 29.01
N PHE A 179 39.01 -10.57 27.75
CA PHE A 179 38.16 -11.45 26.97
C PHE A 179 38.95 -12.27 25.94
N ALA A 180 40.28 -12.23 26.02
CA ALA A 180 41.15 -13.01 25.14
C ALA A 180 40.94 -14.51 25.37
N ASP A 181 40.70 -15.23 24.29
CA ASP A 181 40.58 -16.68 24.32
C ASP A 181 41.92 -17.32 24.71
N PRO A 182 41.97 -18.24 25.70
CA PRO A 182 43.23 -18.83 26.16
C PRO A 182 44.02 -19.62 25.10
N VAL A 183 43.35 -20.13 24.07
CA VAL A 183 43.96 -20.99 23.04
C VAL A 183 44.57 -20.14 21.92
N THR A 184 43.80 -19.21 21.38
CA THR A 184 44.20 -18.37 20.25
C THR A 184 44.87 -17.07 20.68
N GLY A 185 44.64 -16.64 21.92
CA GLY A 185 45.08 -15.35 22.45
C GLY A 185 44.39 -14.15 21.81
N ASN A 186 43.27 -14.34 21.08
CA ASN A 186 42.50 -13.29 20.41
C ASN A 186 41.16 -13.05 21.10
N LEU A 187 40.58 -11.87 20.94
CA LEU A 187 39.20 -11.62 21.36
C LEU A 187 38.26 -12.35 20.40
N GLN A 188 37.35 -13.14 20.95
CA GLN A 188 36.33 -13.86 20.18
C GLN A 188 35.03 -13.88 20.98
N LYS A 189 34.08 -13.03 20.60
CA LYS A 189 32.81 -12.94 21.32
C LYS A 189 31.63 -12.82 20.36
N TYR A 190 30.53 -13.37 20.81
CA TYR A 190 29.25 -13.40 20.12
C TYR A 190 28.15 -13.08 21.12
N TRP A 191 27.29 -12.13 20.76
CA TRP A 191 26.08 -11.78 21.48
C TRP A 191 24.90 -11.82 20.54
N HIS A 192 23.75 -12.24 21.05
CA HIS A 192 22.54 -12.40 20.26
C HIS A 192 21.28 -12.16 21.10
N ASN A 193 20.29 -11.56 20.47
CA ASN A 193 18.89 -11.53 20.89
C ASN A 193 18.00 -11.69 19.64
N ASP A 194 16.69 -11.74 19.85
CA ASP A 194 15.74 -11.98 18.75
C ASP A 194 15.79 -10.92 17.64
N TRP A 195 16.36 -9.74 17.86
CA TRP A 195 16.38 -8.66 16.88
C TRP A 195 17.76 -8.35 16.31
N LEU A 196 18.83 -8.66 17.03
CA LEU A 196 20.19 -8.31 16.66
C LEU A 196 21.21 -9.36 17.08
N SER A 197 22.28 -9.47 16.30
CA SER A 197 23.40 -10.36 16.57
C SER A 197 24.70 -9.63 16.31
N LEU A 198 25.62 -9.68 17.26
CA LEU A 198 26.91 -9.01 17.17
C LEU A 198 28.04 -10.02 17.36
N CYS A 199 28.98 -10.02 16.42
CA CYS A 199 30.21 -10.78 16.49
C CYS A 199 31.39 -9.80 16.56
N ILE A 200 32.29 -10.00 17.51
CA ILE A 200 33.52 -9.23 17.62
C ILE A 200 34.70 -10.21 17.65
N TRP A 201 35.63 -9.98 16.73
CA TRP A 201 36.94 -10.61 16.75
C TRP A 201 38.00 -9.51 16.83
N ALA A 202 39.03 -9.67 17.67
CA ALA A 202 40.18 -8.76 17.68
C ALA A 202 41.51 -9.50 17.73
N ASN A 203 42.45 -9.03 16.92
CA ASN A 203 43.80 -9.58 16.77
C ASN A 203 44.70 -9.09 17.90
N LEU A 204 44.67 -9.76 19.05
CA LEU A 204 45.53 -9.44 20.18
C LEU A 204 46.85 -10.22 20.13
N SER A 205 46.81 -11.46 19.63
CA SER A 205 47.98 -12.36 19.56
C SER A 205 48.96 -12.02 18.43
N LYS A 206 48.49 -11.36 17.36
CA LYS A 206 49.26 -11.06 16.14
C LYS A 206 49.94 -12.28 15.53
N ASN A 207 49.29 -13.44 15.65
CA ASN A 207 49.86 -14.72 15.25
C ASN A 207 49.64 -14.98 13.75
N PRO A 208 50.70 -15.00 12.91
CA PRO A 208 50.58 -15.19 11.46
C PRO A 208 50.17 -16.59 11.02
N ARG A 209 50.07 -17.52 11.95
CA ARG A 209 49.50 -18.85 11.68
C ARG A 209 47.98 -18.82 11.60
N ILE A 210 47.33 -17.82 12.19
CA ILE A 210 45.88 -17.64 12.14
C ILE A 210 45.53 -16.86 10.88
N LYS A 211 45.13 -17.58 9.83
CA LYS A 211 44.80 -16.99 8.51
C LYS A 211 43.30 -16.82 8.28
N GLU A 212 42.49 -17.51 9.05
CA GLU A 212 41.04 -17.50 8.94
C GLU A 212 40.42 -17.67 10.32
N TYR A 213 39.20 -17.17 10.45
CA TYR A 213 38.39 -17.39 11.64
C TYR A 213 36.93 -17.55 11.24
N THR A 214 36.24 -18.46 11.94
CA THR A 214 34.83 -18.77 11.74
C THR A 214 34.05 -18.54 13.01
N PHE A 215 33.03 -17.68 12.94
CA PHE A 215 31.98 -17.61 13.95
C PHE A 215 30.97 -18.73 13.68
N GLU A 216 31.16 -19.88 14.32
CA GLU A 216 30.32 -21.06 14.11
C GLU A 216 28.84 -20.78 14.37
N ASN A 217 28.52 -19.98 15.40
CA ASN A 217 27.15 -19.61 15.76
C ASN A 217 26.39 -18.87 14.64
N VAL A 218 27.10 -18.14 13.77
CA VAL A 218 26.49 -17.35 12.68
C VAL A 218 26.79 -17.95 11.30
N GLY A 219 27.69 -18.94 11.23
CA GLY A 219 28.17 -19.52 9.98
C GLY A 219 28.89 -18.49 9.11
N ILE A 220 29.70 -17.63 9.71
CA ILE A 220 30.49 -16.62 8.99
C ILE A 220 31.96 -16.91 9.17
N THR A 221 32.64 -17.05 8.04
CA THR A 221 34.08 -17.20 7.98
C THR A 221 34.67 -15.99 7.26
N PHE A 222 35.76 -15.46 7.79
CA PHE A 222 36.56 -14.46 7.09
C PHE A 222 38.03 -14.85 7.10
N SER A 223 38.72 -14.52 6.02
CA SER A 223 40.16 -14.65 5.90
C SER A 223 40.85 -13.36 6.36
N ILE A 224 41.90 -13.50 7.17
CA ILE A 224 42.73 -12.39 7.62
C ILE A 224 43.84 -12.18 6.58
N SER A 225 43.87 -11.01 5.96
CA SER A 225 44.91 -10.67 5.00
C SER A 225 46.27 -10.55 5.69
N GLN A 226 47.34 -10.91 4.97
CA GLN A 226 48.70 -10.89 5.51
C GLN A 226 49.13 -9.51 6.04
N SER A 227 48.61 -8.42 5.47
CA SER A 227 48.88 -7.07 5.93
C SER A 227 48.26 -6.77 7.31
N LEU A 228 47.11 -7.35 7.63
CA LEU A 228 46.40 -7.14 8.90
C LEU A 228 46.86 -8.06 10.03
N THR A 229 47.57 -9.14 9.67
CA THR A 229 48.08 -10.15 10.61
C THR A 229 48.98 -9.58 11.69
N HIS A 230 49.81 -8.58 11.34
CA HIS A 230 50.78 -7.97 12.26
C HIS A 230 50.27 -6.67 12.91
N THR A 231 49.06 -6.24 12.58
CA THR A 231 48.47 -5.00 13.09
C THR A 231 47.44 -5.30 14.17
N ASP A 232 47.26 -4.34 15.09
CA ASP A 232 46.10 -4.32 15.99
C ASP A 232 44.86 -4.01 15.15
N CYS A 233 44.02 -5.02 14.91
CA CYS A 233 42.80 -4.89 14.15
C CYS A 233 41.65 -5.64 14.82
N ALA A 234 40.42 -5.20 14.57
CA ALA A 234 39.23 -5.87 15.03
C ALA A 234 38.22 -5.96 13.89
N PHE A 235 37.52 -7.08 13.79
CA PHE A 235 36.40 -7.27 12.90
C PHE A 235 35.12 -7.25 13.73
N ARG A 236 34.21 -6.35 13.33
CA ARG A 236 32.88 -6.24 13.91
C ARG A 236 31.85 -6.62 12.86
N ILE A 237 30.99 -7.57 13.20
CA ILE A 237 29.91 -8.03 12.33
C ILE A 237 28.60 -7.87 13.09
N LEU A 238 27.74 -6.98 12.60
CA LEU A 238 26.46 -6.64 13.23
C LEU A 238 25.32 -7.02 12.27
N PHE A 239 24.42 -7.87 12.74
CA PHE A 239 23.17 -8.21 12.09
C PHE A 239 22.01 -7.61 12.86
N MET A 240 21.11 -6.95 12.15
CA MET A 240 19.91 -6.33 12.71
C MET A 240 18.73 -6.73 11.83
N LYS A 241 17.60 -7.12 12.43
CA LYS A 241 16.37 -7.48 11.70
C LYS A 241 15.72 -6.30 10.97
N PHE A 242 16.15 -5.08 11.27
CA PHE A 242 15.60 -3.86 10.73
C PHE A 242 16.68 -3.05 10.02
N ASP A 243 16.25 -2.37 8.98
CA ASP A 243 17.11 -1.53 8.18
C ASP A 243 17.16 -0.10 8.76
N THR A 244 18.29 0.24 9.37
CA THR A 244 18.60 1.58 9.90
C THR A 244 18.96 2.58 8.81
N TYR A 245 19.43 2.11 7.64
CA TYR A 245 20.08 2.96 6.65
C TYR A 245 19.26 3.18 5.39
N SER A 246 18.36 2.26 5.03
CA SER A 246 17.50 2.44 3.85
C SER A 246 16.68 3.72 3.92
N VAL A 247 16.22 4.12 5.10
CA VAL A 247 15.44 5.35 5.29
C VAL A 247 16.26 6.61 4.96
N LEU A 248 17.59 6.53 5.12
CA LEU A 248 18.52 7.62 4.81
C LEU A 248 18.91 7.66 3.32
N SER A 249 18.54 6.62 2.54
CA SER A 249 18.86 6.56 1.12
C SER A 249 18.03 7.56 0.32
N PRO A 250 18.62 8.28 -0.65
CA PRO A 250 17.86 9.10 -1.61
C PRO A 250 16.81 8.30 -2.38
N SER A 251 16.98 6.98 -2.52
CA SER A 251 16.05 6.09 -3.21
C SER A 251 14.89 5.62 -2.33
N PHE A 252 14.85 6.00 -1.04
CA PHE A 252 13.83 5.54 -0.10
C PHE A 252 12.44 6.04 -0.45
N LYS A 253 12.34 7.33 -0.80
CA LYS A 253 11.09 7.93 -1.28
C LYS A 253 11.03 7.73 -2.80
N PRO A 254 9.92 7.19 -3.35
CA PRO A 254 9.78 7.07 -4.79
C PRO A 254 9.89 8.46 -5.42
N GLN A 255 10.65 8.56 -6.52
CA GLN A 255 10.74 9.82 -7.26
C GLN A 255 9.34 10.21 -7.72
N GLN A 256 8.89 11.38 -7.29
CA GLN A 256 7.68 11.96 -7.84
C GLN A 256 7.99 12.33 -9.29
N ILE A 257 7.30 11.68 -10.22
CA ILE A 257 7.35 12.07 -11.62
C ILE A 257 6.65 13.42 -11.69
N GLU A 258 7.42 14.51 -11.72
CA GLU A 258 6.90 15.84 -11.95
C GLU A 258 6.22 15.86 -13.33
N ASN A 259 4.90 16.00 -13.32
CA ASN A 259 4.06 16.41 -14.43
C ASN A 259 4.33 15.69 -15.76
N TYR A 260 3.51 14.69 -16.08
CA TYR A 260 3.15 14.52 -17.49
C TYR A 260 2.58 15.85 -17.98
N ASP A 261 3.31 16.48 -18.88
CA ASP A 261 2.95 17.73 -19.55
C ASP A 261 1.71 17.45 -20.42
N LEU A 262 0.53 17.43 -19.79
CA LEU A 262 -0.77 17.26 -20.46
C LEU A 262 -1.08 18.42 -21.43
N GLY A 263 -0.21 19.44 -21.49
CA GLY A 263 -0.26 20.56 -22.44
C GLY A 263 0.05 20.23 -23.90
N ARG A 264 0.41 18.97 -24.23
CA ARG A 264 0.63 18.53 -25.63
C ARG A 264 -0.50 17.72 -26.27
N ILE A 265 -1.69 17.71 -25.67
CA ILE A 265 -2.91 17.37 -26.41
C ILE A 265 -3.57 18.69 -26.85
N SER A 266 -2.83 19.46 -27.65
CA SER A 266 -3.44 20.51 -28.47
C SER A 266 -4.35 19.82 -29.47
N SER A 267 -5.60 20.28 -29.49
CA SER A 267 -6.65 19.92 -30.44
C SER A 267 -6.13 19.83 -31.87
N SER A 268 -5.83 18.62 -32.33
CA SER A 268 -5.91 18.27 -33.75
C SER A 268 -7.24 17.57 -33.98
N PRO A 269 -7.98 17.87 -35.06
CA PRO A 269 -9.17 17.11 -35.41
C PRO A 269 -8.76 15.65 -35.61
N VAL A 270 -9.33 14.74 -34.84
CA VAL A 270 -9.17 13.29 -35.04
C VAL A 270 -10.09 12.91 -36.19
N ASP A 271 -9.63 13.12 -37.42
CA ASP A 271 -9.92 12.21 -38.51
C ASP A 271 -8.94 11.04 -38.38
N ASN A 272 -9.41 9.96 -37.77
CA ASN A 272 -9.18 8.57 -38.17
C ASN A 272 -9.47 7.65 -36.98
N GLN A 273 -10.49 6.81 -37.17
CA GLN A 273 -10.79 5.67 -36.32
C GLN A 273 -9.56 4.78 -36.12
N PRO A 274 -9.24 4.36 -34.88
CA PRO A 274 -8.48 3.16 -34.65
C PRO A 274 -9.46 1.98 -34.55
N THR A 275 -9.47 1.14 -35.58
CA THR A 275 -9.98 -0.22 -35.52
C THR A 275 -9.33 -0.97 -34.36
N PHE A 276 -10.11 -1.31 -33.34
CA PHE A 276 -9.71 -2.24 -32.30
C PHE A 276 -9.73 -3.67 -32.87
N LYS A 277 -8.56 -4.21 -33.23
CA LYS A 277 -8.40 -5.65 -33.47
C LYS A 277 -8.32 -6.36 -32.14
N LEU A 278 -9.46 -6.83 -31.63
CA LEU A 278 -9.49 -7.82 -30.56
C LEU A 278 -9.22 -9.20 -31.18
N SER A 279 -8.02 -9.73 -30.97
CA SER A 279 -7.73 -11.14 -31.22
C SER A 279 -8.41 -11.99 -30.15
N LYS A 280 -9.54 -12.61 -30.49
CA LYS A 280 -10.02 -13.83 -29.82
C LYS A 280 -10.31 -14.88 -30.87
N ASN A 281 -9.48 -15.91 -30.88
CA ASN A 281 -9.70 -17.17 -31.58
C ASN A 281 -11.00 -17.81 -31.07
N TYR A 282 -12.03 -17.89 -31.92
CA TYR A 282 -13.03 -18.95 -31.87
C TYR A 282 -13.36 -19.38 -33.30
N LYS A 283 -13.29 -20.70 -33.51
CA LYS A 283 -13.53 -21.37 -34.79
C LYS A 283 -14.97 -21.12 -35.27
N GLN A 284 -15.10 -20.67 -36.52
CA GLN A 284 -16.34 -20.71 -37.28
C GLN A 284 -16.53 -22.10 -37.89
N ASN A 285 -17.72 -22.65 -37.73
CA ASN A 285 -18.53 -23.35 -38.74
C ASN A 285 -19.96 -22.87 -38.41
N GLY A 286 -20.83 -22.38 -39.28
CA GLY A 286 -20.98 -22.50 -40.72
C GLY A 286 -22.50 -22.63 -40.97
N ASP A 287 -23.02 -21.84 -41.90
CA ASP A 287 -24.35 -21.92 -42.54
C ASP A 287 -25.60 -21.22 -41.91
N ALA A 288 -25.88 -20.06 -42.53
CA ALA A 288 -27.04 -19.73 -43.38
C ALA A 288 -28.50 -19.66 -42.85
N ASN A 289 -29.12 -18.55 -43.28
CA ASN A 289 -30.53 -18.28 -43.62
C ASN A 289 -31.50 -17.64 -42.60
N GLU A 290 -31.87 -16.40 -42.97
CA GLU A 290 -33.20 -15.78 -43.12
C GLU A 290 -34.20 -15.65 -41.95
N ASN A 291 -34.82 -14.45 -41.98
CA ASN A 291 -36.14 -14.02 -41.48
C ASN A 291 -36.25 -13.42 -40.07
N ILE A 292 -36.51 -12.10 -40.09
CA ILE A 292 -37.57 -11.33 -39.39
C ILE A 292 -38.26 -12.08 -38.23
N ASP A 293 -38.17 -11.54 -37.01
CA ASP A 293 -39.39 -11.19 -36.27
C ASP A 293 -39.17 -10.22 -35.10
N VAL A 294 -40.18 -9.36 -34.95
CA VAL A 294 -40.45 -8.50 -33.80
C VAL A 294 -40.79 -9.40 -32.61
N PHE A 295 -40.25 -9.17 -31.41
CA PHE A 295 -40.91 -9.66 -30.20
C PHE A 295 -40.79 -8.74 -28.99
N ASP A 296 -41.94 -8.58 -28.37
CA ASP A 296 -42.30 -7.81 -27.20
C ASP A 296 -41.72 -8.35 -25.88
N ARG A 297 -41.91 -7.49 -24.86
CA ARG A 297 -41.70 -7.57 -23.41
C ARG A 297 -41.75 -8.96 -22.72
N GLU A 298 -41.22 -8.92 -21.49
CA GLU A 298 -41.45 -9.83 -20.36
C GLU A 298 -40.52 -11.06 -20.28
N ASN A 299 -39.37 -10.86 -19.63
CA ASN A 299 -38.84 -11.76 -18.60
C ASN A 299 -37.66 -11.09 -17.87
N MET A 300 -37.90 -10.66 -16.63
CA MET A 300 -36.82 -10.39 -15.67
C MET A 300 -36.19 -11.73 -15.29
N ASP A 301 -35.00 -12.00 -15.78
CA ASP A 301 -34.19 -13.10 -15.27
C ASP A 301 -33.66 -12.74 -13.87
N LYS A 302 -33.98 -13.58 -12.89
CA LYS A 302 -33.62 -13.40 -11.47
C LYS A 302 -32.21 -13.92 -11.13
N ASN A 303 -31.39 -14.23 -12.13
CA ASN A 303 -30.04 -14.74 -11.94
C ASN A 303 -29.00 -13.87 -12.66
N ASP A 304 -28.89 -12.60 -12.26
CA ASP A 304 -27.71 -11.81 -12.57
C ASP A 304 -26.58 -12.19 -11.58
N PRO A 305 -25.49 -12.85 -12.03
CA PRO A 305 -24.43 -13.35 -11.17
C PRO A 305 -23.75 -12.25 -10.35
N ILE A 306 -23.77 -11.01 -10.84
CA ILE A 306 -23.18 -9.84 -10.17
C ILE A 306 -24.03 -9.42 -8.96
N GLN A 307 -25.36 -9.51 -9.04
CA GLN A 307 -26.24 -9.22 -7.91
C GLN A 307 -26.21 -10.33 -6.85
N HIS A 308 -25.98 -11.58 -7.27
CA HIS A 308 -25.81 -12.71 -6.36
C HIS A 308 -24.52 -12.56 -5.53
N GLU A 309 -23.38 -12.25 -6.16
CA GLU A 309 -22.12 -11.98 -5.44
C GLU A 309 -22.21 -10.78 -4.48
N MET A 310 -22.90 -9.69 -4.90
CA MET A 310 -23.13 -8.55 -4.02
C MET A 310 -24.02 -8.88 -2.82
N ARG A 311 -25.05 -9.71 -2.99
CA ARG A 311 -25.87 -10.20 -1.86
C ARG A 311 -25.11 -11.13 -0.94
N THR A 312 -24.27 -12.01 -1.48
CA THR A 312 -23.46 -12.95 -0.69
C THR A 312 -22.43 -12.19 0.16
N THR A 313 -21.80 -11.16 -0.40
CA THR A 313 -20.84 -10.31 0.32
C THR A 313 -21.50 -9.43 1.39
N LEU A 314 -22.67 -8.84 1.11
CA LEU A 314 -23.46 -8.12 2.11
C LEU A 314 -23.96 -9.01 3.26
N ASN A 315 -24.41 -10.23 2.97
CA ASN A 315 -24.86 -11.18 4.00
C ASN A 315 -23.68 -11.74 4.81
N LEU A 316 -22.50 -11.90 4.22
CA LEU A 316 -21.30 -12.30 4.95
C LEU A 316 -20.88 -11.21 5.94
N PHE A 317 -21.01 -9.93 5.56
CA PHE A 317 -20.75 -8.81 6.45
C PHE A 317 -21.80 -8.63 7.55
N SER A 318 -23.09 -8.94 7.28
CA SER A 318 -24.14 -8.86 8.32
C SER A 318 -24.08 -10.02 9.32
N ALA A 319 -23.55 -11.19 8.92
CA ALA A 319 -23.39 -12.33 9.81
C ALA A 319 -22.30 -12.14 10.89
N TYR A 320 -21.40 -11.17 10.70
CA TYR A 320 -20.41 -10.76 11.72
C TYR A 320 -20.98 -9.76 12.75
N SER A 321 -22.25 -9.40 12.66
CA SER A 321 -22.89 -8.39 13.52
C SER A 321 -23.99 -8.90 14.45
N ASP A 322 -24.19 -10.21 14.60
CA ASP A 322 -25.10 -10.75 15.63
C ASP A 322 -24.34 -11.51 16.72
N ASP A 323 -24.32 -10.91 17.92
CA ASP A 323 -24.05 -11.57 19.19
C ASP A 323 -25.16 -12.60 19.48
N GLN A 324 -24.83 -13.89 19.34
CA GLN A 324 -25.51 -14.97 20.06
C GLN A 324 -24.44 -15.81 20.76
N GLN A 325 -24.41 -15.70 22.09
CA GLN A 325 -23.85 -16.70 22.97
C GLN A 325 -24.55 -18.02 22.71
N ASP A 326 -23.84 -19.02 22.21
CA ASP A 326 -24.10 -20.42 22.53
C ASP A 326 -22.79 -21.21 22.56
N LYS A 327 -22.64 -21.97 23.63
CA LYS A 327 -21.49 -22.83 23.92
C LYS A 327 -21.65 -24.14 23.16
N GLU A 328 -20.76 -24.41 22.22
CA GLU A 328 -20.41 -25.77 21.82
C GLU A 328 -18.88 -25.94 21.90
N GLU A 329 -18.45 -26.80 22.83
CA GLU A 329 -17.09 -27.36 22.83
C GLU A 329 -16.96 -28.25 21.60
N VAL A 330 -16.22 -27.78 20.58
CA VAL A 330 -15.78 -28.60 19.46
C VAL A 330 -14.27 -28.80 19.62
N GLU A 331 -13.91 -29.99 20.06
CA GLU A 331 -12.53 -30.49 20.07
C GLU A 331 -12.12 -30.75 18.61
N VAL A 332 -11.38 -29.81 18.01
CA VAL A 332 -10.79 -29.96 16.68
C VAL A 332 -9.32 -30.33 16.82
N ILE A 333 -9.01 -31.59 16.51
CA ILE A 333 -7.66 -32.11 16.31
C ILE A 333 -7.03 -31.35 15.14
N ILE A 334 -5.98 -30.59 15.41
CA ILE A 334 -5.16 -29.94 14.38
C ILE A 334 -4.07 -30.92 13.97
N GLU A 335 -4.20 -31.52 12.78
CA GLU A 335 -3.06 -32.10 12.07
C GLU A 335 -2.21 -30.95 11.49
N GLU A 336 -0.93 -30.90 11.86
CA GLU A 336 0.05 -29.95 11.34
C GLU A 336 0.30 -30.18 9.84
N PRO A 337 0.25 -29.16 8.96
CA PRO A 337 0.75 -29.28 7.61
C PRO A 337 2.27 -29.12 7.57
N GLU A 338 2.92 -30.03 6.84
CA GLU A 338 4.37 -30.13 6.63
C GLU A 338 5.03 -28.83 6.16
N GLU A 339 6.24 -28.61 6.69
CA GLU A 339 7.18 -27.54 6.38
C GLU A 339 7.50 -27.41 4.88
N ASP A 340 7.08 -26.30 4.26
CA ASP A 340 7.63 -25.89 2.98
C ASP A 340 8.90 -25.05 3.19
N ARG A 341 9.96 -25.54 2.54
CA ARG A 341 11.36 -25.23 2.83
C ARG A 341 11.75 -23.79 2.52
N ALA A 342 12.45 -23.21 3.49
CA ALA A 342 13.27 -22.00 3.47
C ALA A 342 13.72 -21.49 2.08
N THR A 343 13.25 -20.29 1.73
CA THR A 343 14.04 -19.38 0.88
C THR A 343 14.81 -18.44 1.82
N THR A 344 16.13 -18.64 1.89
CA THR A 344 17.07 -17.83 2.68
C THR A 344 16.88 -16.31 2.47
N PRO A 345 16.79 -15.49 3.54
CA PRO A 345 16.86 -14.04 3.38
C PRO A 345 18.28 -13.62 2.95
N ARG A 346 18.35 -12.67 2.01
CA ARG A 346 19.61 -12.13 1.49
C ARG A 346 20.42 -11.50 2.63
N LYS A 347 21.60 -12.08 2.92
CA LYS A 347 22.59 -11.54 3.85
C LYS A 347 23.19 -10.26 3.25
N PHE A 348 22.94 -9.11 3.85
CA PHE A 348 23.70 -7.90 3.59
C PHE A 348 24.87 -7.85 4.58
N ILE A 349 26.10 -7.90 4.04
CA ILE A 349 27.34 -7.76 4.81
C ILE A 349 27.79 -6.31 4.66
N TYR A 350 27.78 -5.56 5.75
CA TYR A 350 28.45 -4.26 5.81
C TYR A 350 29.79 -4.44 6.53
N LEU A 351 30.88 -4.29 5.77
CA LEU A 351 32.24 -4.27 6.28
C LEU A 351 32.64 -2.80 6.45
N PHE A 352 32.85 -2.36 7.69
CA PHE A 352 33.55 -1.09 7.97
C PHE A 352 34.97 -1.44 8.40
N ILE A 353 35.95 -0.87 7.69
CA ILE A 353 37.38 -0.96 7.99
C ILE A 353 37.72 0.04 9.09
#